data_AF-A0A2V7L7X3-F1
#
_entry.id   AF-A0A2V7L7X3-F1
#
_cell.length_a   1.000
_cell.length_b   1.000
_cell.length_c   1.000
_cell.angle_alpha   90.00
_cell.angle_beta   90.00
_cell.angle_gamma   90.00
#
_symmetry.space_group_name_H-M   'P 1'
#
loop_
_entity.id
_entity.type
_entity.pdbx_description
1 polymer ?
#
loop_
_entity_poly.entity_id
_entity_poly.type
_entity_poly.pdbx_seq_one_letter_code
_entity_poly.pdbx_strand_id
1 'polypeptide(L)'
;MEALEKLLKDELADLYDAEQQLVKALPKMIEASSSSELQQALKQHLTVTQKQVTRLEQVFEALGEKARRKPCKGMAGIVSEGQEMLEEDLEESTMDAAIISAAQKVEHYEIASYGTVRTLAETLGNNEVADLLEETLEEEKEADRLLTEIAESAINVDAASEEEGKNGRSRSSSRGSGNNNSRSKTRTTRRTRGRSKATR
;
A
#
# COMPACT_ATOMS: atom_id res chain seq x y z
N MET A 1 8.48 -37.32 -13.01
CA MET A 1 9.05 -36.05 -13.51
C MET A 1 7.98 -35.24 -14.24
N GLU A 2 7.19 -35.84 -15.13
CA GLU A 2 6.08 -35.16 -15.85
C GLU A 2 5.11 -34.32 -14.99
N ALA A 3 4.72 -34.80 -13.80
CA ALA A 3 3.83 -34.03 -12.92
C ALA A 3 4.48 -32.74 -12.39
N LEU A 4 5.78 -32.76 -12.08
CA LEU A 4 6.54 -31.60 -11.63
C LEU A 4 6.82 -30.64 -12.78
N GLU A 5 7.10 -31.15 -13.99
CA GLU A 5 7.25 -30.32 -15.19
C GLU A 5 5.95 -29.58 -15.51
N LYS A 6 4.81 -30.28 -15.42
CA LYS A 6 3.50 -29.66 -15.60
C LYS A 6 3.26 -28.58 -14.55
N LEU A 7 3.58 -28.86 -13.28
CA LEU A 7 3.46 -27.89 -12.20
C LEU A 7 4.32 -26.64 -12.49
N LEU A 8 5.61 -26.82 -12.80
CA LEU A 8 6.51 -25.72 -13.14
C LEU A 8 5.93 -24.85 -14.28
N LYS A 9 5.47 -25.46 -15.37
CA LYS A 9 4.89 -24.74 -16.51
C LYS A 9 3.58 -24.01 -16.15
N ASP A 10 2.77 -24.57 -15.25
CA ASP A 10 1.53 -23.95 -14.80
C ASP A 10 1.77 -22.78 -13.84
N GLU A 11 2.79 -22.87 -12.97
CA GLU A 11 3.23 -21.79 -12.08
C GLU A 11 3.92 -20.66 -12.85
N LEU A 12 4.78 -20.96 -13.84
CA LEU A 12 5.38 -19.94 -14.71
C LEU A 12 4.34 -19.15 -15.52
N ALA A 13 3.28 -19.83 -15.98
CA ALA A 13 2.18 -19.17 -16.69
C ALA A 13 1.33 -18.28 -15.77
N ASP A 14 1.29 -18.61 -14.47
CA ASP A 14 0.63 -17.84 -13.43
C ASP A 14 1.46 -16.58 -13.10
N LEU A 15 2.76 -16.74 -12.84
CA LEU A 15 3.71 -15.63 -12.66
C LEU A 15 3.73 -14.67 -13.85
N TYR A 16 3.75 -15.19 -15.09
CA TYR A 16 3.72 -14.33 -16.28
C TYR A 16 2.45 -13.48 -16.37
N ASP A 17 1.33 -13.95 -15.83
CA ASP A 17 0.13 -13.12 -15.72
C ASP A 17 0.22 -12.14 -14.55
N ALA A 18 0.77 -12.56 -13.40
CA ALA A 18 0.98 -11.70 -12.22
C ALA A 18 1.79 -10.45 -12.56
N GLU A 19 2.96 -10.63 -13.17
CA GLU A 19 3.87 -9.57 -13.63
C GLU A 19 3.17 -8.57 -14.56
N GLN A 20 2.35 -9.10 -15.48
CA GLN A 20 1.60 -8.29 -16.43
C GLN A 20 0.43 -7.52 -15.78
N GLN A 21 -0.10 -8.01 -14.66
CA GLN A 21 -1.04 -7.26 -13.84
C GLN A 21 -0.31 -6.12 -13.10
N LEU A 22 0.88 -6.38 -12.56
CA LEU A 22 1.70 -5.39 -11.85
C LEU A 22 2.17 -4.25 -12.75
N VAL A 23 2.62 -4.54 -13.98
CA VAL A 23 2.95 -3.50 -14.98
C VAL A 23 1.80 -2.51 -15.19
N LYS A 24 0.55 -2.94 -15.02
CA LYS A 24 -0.64 -2.09 -15.13
C LYS A 24 -1.03 -1.42 -13.81
N ALA A 25 -0.72 -2.03 -12.67
CA ALA A 25 -1.09 -1.55 -11.35
C ALA A 25 -0.13 -0.48 -10.83
N LEU A 26 1.18 -0.68 -10.99
CA LEU A 26 2.23 0.20 -10.48
C LEU A 26 2.09 1.67 -10.89
N PRO A 27 1.70 2.04 -12.13
CA PRO A 27 1.47 3.44 -12.49
C PRO A 27 0.46 4.16 -11.59
N LYS A 28 -0.58 3.47 -11.10
CA LYS A 28 -1.58 4.05 -10.22
C LYS A 28 -1.02 4.31 -8.81
N MET A 29 -0.20 3.39 -8.29
CA MET A 29 0.48 3.56 -7.00
C MET A 29 1.51 4.70 -7.04
N ILE A 30 2.20 4.85 -8.18
CA ILE A 30 3.12 5.96 -8.42
C ILE A 30 2.38 7.30 -8.43
N GLU A 31 1.20 7.36 -9.04
CA GLU A 31 0.39 8.59 -9.10
C GLU A 31 -0.19 8.98 -7.73
N ALA A 32 -0.57 7.99 -6.93
CA ALA A 32 -1.16 8.20 -5.60
C ALA A 32 -0.14 8.51 -4.49
N SER A 33 1.14 8.23 -4.72
CA SER A 33 2.18 8.49 -3.71
C SER A 33 2.60 9.95 -3.66
N SER A 34 2.86 10.48 -2.46
CA SER A 34 3.27 11.86 -2.23
C SER A 34 4.79 11.99 -2.01
N SER A 35 5.40 10.98 -1.40
CA SER A 35 6.84 10.90 -1.17
C SER A 35 7.61 10.71 -2.49
N SER A 36 8.57 11.60 -2.75
CA SER A 36 9.44 11.52 -3.92
C SER A 36 10.31 10.26 -3.91
N GLU A 37 10.72 9.80 -2.73
CA GLU A 37 11.51 8.59 -2.54
C GLU A 37 10.67 7.35 -2.89
N LEU A 38 9.45 7.27 -2.38
CA LEU A 38 8.52 6.17 -2.70
C LEU A 38 8.16 6.14 -4.19
N GLN A 39 7.85 7.30 -4.78
CA GLN A 39 7.59 7.39 -6.22
C GLN A 39 8.78 6.89 -7.05
N GLN A 40 10.01 7.21 -6.64
CA GLN A 40 11.21 6.76 -7.33
C GLN A 40 11.39 5.24 -7.21
N ALA A 41 11.22 4.68 -6.02
CA ALA A 41 11.28 3.24 -5.79
C ALA A 41 10.27 2.48 -6.66
N LEU A 42 9.01 2.93 -6.69
CA LEU A 42 7.95 2.31 -7.50
C LEU A 42 8.20 2.44 -9.01
N LYS A 43 8.74 3.58 -9.49
CA LYS A 43 9.12 3.75 -10.90
C LYS A 43 10.27 2.83 -11.30
N GLN A 44 11.25 2.66 -10.40
CA GLN A 44 12.33 1.72 -10.60
C GLN A 44 11.81 0.28 -10.65
N HIS A 45 10.96 -0.09 -9.69
CA HIS A 45 10.36 -1.41 -9.65
C HIS A 45 9.53 -1.69 -10.92
N LEU A 46 8.71 -0.75 -11.41
CA LEU A 46 8.01 -0.89 -12.71
C LEU A 46 8.96 -1.20 -13.88
N THR A 47 10.15 -0.59 -13.90
CA THR A 47 11.16 -0.86 -14.94
C THR A 47 11.76 -2.26 -14.79
N VAL A 48 11.92 -2.73 -13.55
CA VAL A 48 12.38 -4.08 -13.21
C VAL A 48 11.31 -5.11 -13.58
N THR A 49 10.05 -4.93 -13.19
CA THR A 49 8.88 -5.75 -13.58
C THR A 49 8.78 -5.94 -15.10
N GLN A 50 8.97 -4.87 -15.87
CA GLN A 50 8.99 -4.98 -17.34
C GLN A 50 10.11 -5.88 -17.87
N LYS A 51 11.28 -5.89 -17.23
CA LYS A 51 12.38 -6.80 -17.57
C LYS A 51 12.08 -8.22 -17.13
N GLN A 52 11.47 -8.41 -15.96
CA GLN A 52 11.07 -9.72 -15.45
C GLN A 52 10.04 -10.39 -16.36
N VAL A 53 9.09 -9.63 -16.92
CA VAL A 53 8.20 -10.11 -18.00
C VAL A 53 9.00 -10.66 -19.19
N THR A 54 10.01 -9.93 -19.67
CA THR A 54 10.88 -10.41 -20.76
C THR A 54 11.72 -11.61 -20.34
N ARG A 55 12.19 -11.66 -19.08
CA ARG A 55 12.94 -12.80 -18.53
C ARG A 55 12.08 -14.06 -18.48
N LEU A 56 10.80 -13.95 -18.12
CA LEU A 56 9.86 -15.07 -18.19
C LEU A 56 9.65 -15.57 -19.63
N GLU A 57 9.64 -14.67 -20.62
CA GLU A 57 9.59 -15.08 -22.03
C GLU A 57 10.82 -15.90 -22.44
N GLN A 58 12.01 -15.51 -21.97
CA GLN A 58 13.25 -16.29 -22.13
C GLN A 58 13.18 -17.64 -21.42
N VAL A 59 12.60 -17.69 -20.21
CA VAL A 59 12.38 -18.94 -19.47
C VAL A 59 11.46 -19.89 -20.26
N PHE A 60 10.37 -19.38 -20.85
CA PHE A 60 9.51 -20.19 -21.71
C PHE A 60 10.25 -20.72 -22.95
N GLU A 61 11.04 -19.86 -23.60
CA GLU A 61 11.86 -20.25 -24.76
C GLU A 61 12.87 -21.35 -24.40
N ALA A 62 13.57 -21.24 -23.27
CA ALA A 62 14.50 -22.24 -22.77
C ALA A 62 13.83 -23.60 -22.49
N LEU A 63 12.55 -23.58 -22.11
CA LEU A 63 11.72 -24.78 -21.93
C LEU A 63 11.12 -25.33 -23.24
N GLY A 64 11.41 -24.69 -24.39
CA GLY A 64 10.86 -25.05 -25.69
C GLY A 64 9.35 -24.79 -25.82
N GLU A 65 8.82 -23.88 -25.02
CA GLU A 65 7.39 -23.57 -24.93
C GLU A 65 7.12 -22.12 -25.37
N LYS A 66 5.89 -21.84 -25.79
CA LYS A 66 5.46 -20.45 -25.98
C LYS A 66 5.00 -19.88 -24.66
N ALA A 67 5.42 -18.65 -24.35
CA ALA A 67 4.89 -17.89 -23.23
C ALA A 67 3.36 -17.83 -23.33
N ARG A 68 2.69 -18.23 -22.25
CA ARG A 68 1.23 -18.24 -22.15
C ARG A 68 0.82 -17.66 -20.81
N ARG A 69 -0.24 -16.88 -20.82
CA ARG A 69 -0.85 -16.36 -19.59
C ARG A 69 -1.87 -17.36 -19.06
N LYS A 70 -1.81 -17.62 -17.77
CA LYS A 70 -2.88 -18.24 -16.99
C LYS A 70 -3.30 -17.20 -15.95
N PRO A 71 -4.60 -16.83 -15.85
CA PRO A 71 -5.03 -15.81 -14.91
C PRO A 71 -4.56 -16.07 -13.49
N CYS A 72 -3.69 -15.20 -12.97
CA CYS A 72 -3.16 -15.26 -11.61
C CYS A 72 -4.18 -14.64 -10.66
N LYS A 73 -4.93 -15.50 -9.96
CA LYS A 73 -5.95 -15.04 -9.00
C LYS A 73 -5.35 -14.48 -7.73
N GLY A 74 -4.17 -14.98 -7.33
CA GLY A 74 -3.46 -14.50 -6.14
C GLY A 74 -3.08 -13.04 -6.31
N MET A 75 -2.33 -12.73 -7.38
CA MET A 75 -1.95 -11.37 -7.70
C MET A 75 -3.16 -10.46 -7.96
N ALA A 76 -4.18 -10.95 -8.66
CA ALA A 76 -5.40 -10.17 -8.89
C ALA A 76 -6.07 -9.73 -7.57
N GLY A 77 -6.08 -10.61 -6.56
CA GLY A 77 -6.60 -10.29 -5.24
C GLY A 77 -5.78 -9.22 -4.53
N ILE A 78 -4.45 -9.38 -4.51
CA ILE A 78 -3.53 -8.41 -3.86
C ILE A 78 -3.61 -7.04 -4.55
N VAL A 79 -3.64 -7.01 -5.88
CA VAL A 79 -3.80 -5.78 -6.66
C VAL A 79 -5.15 -5.13 -6.41
N SER A 80 -6.24 -5.91 -6.28
CA SER A 80 -7.57 -5.38 -5.92
C SER A 80 -7.55 -4.75 -4.53
N GLU A 81 -6.97 -5.42 -3.54
CA GLU A 81 -6.83 -4.89 -2.18
C GLU A 81 -6.04 -3.56 -2.19
N GLY A 82 -4.95 -3.51 -2.95
CA GLY A 82 -4.18 -2.28 -3.15
C GLY A 82 -5.01 -1.16 -3.79
N GLN A 83 -5.79 -1.46 -4.83
CA GLN A 83 -6.64 -0.48 -5.50
C GLN A 83 -7.76 0.07 -4.60
N GLU A 84 -8.38 -0.79 -3.80
CA GLU A 84 -9.40 -0.38 -2.82
C GLU A 84 -8.81 0.61 -1.80
N MET A 85 -7.58 0.37 -1.33
CA MET A 85 -6.90 1.31 -0.41
C MET A 85 -6.60 2.67 -1.06
N LEU A 86 -6.32 2.72 -2.37
CA LEU A 86 -6.10 3.99 -3.09
C LEU A 86 -7.37 4.84 -3.24
N GLU A 87 -8.55 4.25 -3.05
CA GLU A 87 -9.84 4.95 -3.14
C GLU A 87 -10.29 5.55 -1.79
N GLU A 88 -9.60 5.23 -0.70
CA GLU A 88 -9.89 5.75 0.64
C GLU A 88 -9.45 7.22 0.80
N ASP A 89 -10.20 7.98 1.61
CA ASP A 89 -9.89 9.38 1.94
C ASP A 89 -8.86 9.43 3.07
N LEU A 90 -7.59 9.23 2.71
CA LEU A 90 -6.43 9.25 3.62
C LEU A 90 -5.61 10.52 3.44
N GLU A 91 -4.96 10.95 4.53
CA GLU A 91 -3.92 11.98 4.46
C GLU A 91 -2.70 11.45 3.69
N GLU A 92 -1.90 12.35 3.12
CA GLU A 92 -0.81 12.01 2.19
C GLU A 92 0.19 10.98 2.76
N SER A 93 0.67 11.14 4.00
CA SER A 93 1.64 10.20 4.56
C SER A 93 1.01 8.86 4.96
N THR A 94 -0.26 8.87 5.37
CA THR A 94 -1.02 7.65 5.63
C THR A 94 -1.29 6.89 4.32
N MET A 95 -1.57 7.58 3.21
CA MET A 95 -1.69 6.99 1.88
C MET A 95 -0.36 6.36 1.43
N ASP A 96 0.77 7.04 1.63
CA ASP A 96 2.08 6.47 1.32
C ASP A 96 2.39 5.20 2.13
N ALA A 97 2.03 5.16 3.42
CA ALA A 97 2.16 3.95 4.25
C ALA A 97 1.27 2.81 3.74
N ALA A 98 0.04 3.11 3.30
CA ALA A 98 -0.86 2.13 2.69
C ALA A 98 -0.30 1.58 1.37
N ILE A 99 0.29 2.44 0.54
CA ILE A 99 0.96 2.06 -0.71
C ILE A 99 2.14 1.12 -0.44
N ILE A 100 2.99 1.42 0.54
CA ILE A 100 4.09 0.53 0.93
C ILE A 100 3.56 -0.82 1.40
N SER A 101 2.55 -0.83 2.28
CA SER A 101 1.93 -2.06 2.76
C SER A 101 1.39 -2.93 1.61
N ALA A 102 0.75 -2.31 0.61
CA ALA A 102 0.27 -3.01 -0.57
C ALA A 102 1.43 -3.57 -1.43
N ALA A 103 2.46 -2.76 -1.67
CA ALA A 103 3.62 -3.14 -2.45
C ALA A 103 4.38 -4.30 -1.78
N GLN A 104 4.62 -4.27 -0.47
CA GLN A 104 5.27 -5.38 0.22
C GLN A 104 4.47 -6.68 0.15
N LYS A 105 3.13 -6.63 0.18
CA LYS A 105 2.31 -7.85 -0.03
C LYS A 105 2.52 -8.43 -1.43
N VAL A 106 2.67 -7.59 -2.44
CA VAL A 106 3.06 -8.00 -3.80
C VAL A 106 4.43 -8.68 -3.77
N GLU A 107 5.46 -8.01 -3.25
CA GLU A 107 6.82 -8.55 -3.22
C GLU A 107 6.88 -9.90 -2.51
N HIS A 108 6.22 -10.03 -1.35
CA HIS A 108 6.18 -11.28 -0.60
C HIS A 108 5.49 -12.42 -1.36
N TYR A 109 4.45 -12.13 -2.15
CA TYR A 109 3.82 -13.11 -3.02
C TYR A 109 4.79 -13.57 -4.12
N GLU A 110 5.53 -12.65 -4.72
CA GLU A 110 6.48 -12.94 -5.79
C GLU A 110 7.71 -13.67 -5.28
N ILE A 111 8.28 -13.27 -4.14
CA ILE A 111 9.38 -13.99 -3.46
C ILE A 111 9.01 -15.44 -3.21
N ALA A 112 7.80 -15.71 -2.70
CA ALA A 112 7.33 -17.07 -2.46
C ALA A 112 7.15 -17.86 -3.76
N SER A 113 6.61 -17.20 -4.79
CA SER A 113 6.32 -17.81 -6.10
C SER A 113 7.61 -18.13 -6.86
N TYR A 114 8.52 -17.15 -7.00
CA TYR A 114 9.83 -17.31 -7.65
C TYR A 114 10.72 -18.31 -6.91
N GLY A 115 10.76 -18.28 -5.58
CA GLY A 115 11.48 -19.28 -4.79
C GLY A 115 10.98 -20.71 -5.07
N THR A 116 9.68 -20.87 -5.27
CA THR A 116 9.06 -22.16 -5.63
C THR A 116 9.47 -22.59 -7.04
N VAL A 117 9.27 -21.76 -8.08
CA VAL A 117 9.56 -22.16 -9.47
C VAL A 117 11.05 -22.34 -9.72
N ARG A 118 11.92 -21.55 -9.08
CA ARG A 118 13.38 -21.71 -9.12
C ARG A 118 13.79 -23.07 -8.56
N THR A 119 13.24 -23.45 -7.40
CA THR A 119 13.53 -24.76 -6.78
C THR A 119 13.00 -25.92 -7.62
N LEU A 120 11.82 -25.79 -8.22
CA LEU A 120 11.27 -26.78 -9.14
C LEU A 120 12.14 -26.94 -10.39
N ALA A 121 12.60 -25.84 -10.98
CA ALA A 121 13.49 -25.86 -12.14
C ALA A 121 14.81 -26.57 -11.85
N GLU A 122 15.46 -26.27 -10.72
CA GLU A 122 16.68 -26.95 -10.28
C GLU A 122 16.43 -28.45 -10.03
N THR A 123 15.33 -28.81 -9.39
CA THR A 123 14.95 -30.21 -9.13
C THR A 123 14.77 -31.02 -10.42
N LEU A 124 14.31 -30.37 -11.49
CA LEU A 124 14.12 -30.96 -12.81
C LEU A 124 15.40 -30.94 -13.67
N GLY A 125 16.50 -30.36 -13.17
CA GLY A 125 17.76 -30.22 -13.89
C GLY A 125 17.79 -29.08 -14.92
N ASN A 126 16.81 -28.18 -14.89
CA ASN A 126 16.73 -27.02 -15.77
C ASN A 126 17.55 -25.85 -15.18
N ASN A 127 18.86 -26.02 -15.08
CA ASN A 127 19.73 -25.08 -14.36
C ASN A 127 19.71 -23.66 -14.97
N GLU A 128 19.70 -23.54 -16.30
CA GLU A 128 19.58 -22.24 -16.97
C GLU A 128 18.28 -21.50 -16.60
N VAL A 129 17.16 -22.23 -16.51
CA VAL A 129 15.88 -21.67 -16.06
C VAL A 129 15.95 -21.29 -14.58
N ALA A 130 16.58 -22.12 -13.74
CA ALA A 130 16.75 -21.82 -12.33
C ALA A 130 17.56 -20.53 -12.11
N ASP A 131 18.63 -20.32 -12.88
CA ASP A 131 19.48 -19.12 -12.80
C ASP A 131 18.71 -17.85 -13.20
N LEU A 132 17.90 -17.91 -14.27
CA LEU A 132 17.05 -16.80 -14.68
C LEU A 132 15.99 -16.47 -13.61
N LEU A 133 15.38 -17.48 -12.99
CA LEU A 133 14.38 -17.27 -11.95
C LEU A 133 15.01 -16.77 -10.63
N GLU A 134 16.25 -17.16 -10.34
CA GLU A 134 17.02 -16.64 -9.21
C GLU A 134 17.30 -15.14 -9.37
N GLU A 135 17.65 -14.69 -10.59
CA GLU A 135 17.87 -13.27 -10.86
C GLU A 135 16.63 -12.44 -10.53
N THR A 136 15.44 -12.88 -10.98
CA THR A 136 14.18 -12.22 -10.60
C THR A 136 13.95 -12.28 -9.09
N LEU A 137 14.14 -13.45 -8.46
CA LEU A 137 13.94 -13.62 -7.02
C LEU A 137 14.78 -12.63 -6.19
N GLU A 138 16.03 -12.38 -6.58
CA GLU A 138 16.88 -11.41 -5.87
C GLU A 138 16.46 -9.96 -6.14
N GLU A 139 15.94 -9.65 -7.33
CA GLU A 139 15.34 -8.34 -7.63
C GLU A 139 14.14 -8.05 -6.72
N GLU A 140 13.22 -9.01 -6.50
CA GLU A 140 12.06 -8.80 -5.61
C GLU A 140 12.45 -8.66 -4.14
N LYS A 141 13.43 -9.46 -3.69
CA LYS A 141 13.97 -9.32 -2.33
C LYS A 141 14.57 -7.95 -2.10
N GLU A 142 15.22 -7.39 -3.11
CA GLU A 142 15.81 -6.05 -3.02
C GLU A 142 14.72 -4.96 -3.04
N ALA A 143 13.68 -5.13 -3.85
CA ALA A 143 12.52 -4.22 -3.85
C ALA A 143 11.83 -4.18 -2.48
N ASP A 144 11.58 -5.34 -1.85
CA ASP A 144 10.98 -5.41 -0.50
C ASP A 144 11.88 -4.77 0.58
N ARG A 145 13.20 -4.98 0.52
CA ARG A 145 14.14 -4.32 1.43
C ARG A 145 14.08 -2.80 1.28
N LEU A 146 14.09 -2.30 0.04
CA LEU A 146 14.00 -0.87 -0.22
C LEU A 146 12.67 -0.28 0.30
N LEU A 147 11.55 -0.98 0.09
CA LEU A 147 10.26 -0.57 0.64
C LEU A 147 10.27 -0.53 2.18
N THR A 148 10.91 -1.49 2.82
CA THR A 148 11.10 -1.52 4.28
C THR A 148 11.92 -0.32 4.76
N GLU A 149 13.03 -0.01 4.09
CA GLU A 149 13.88 1.14 4.42
C GLU A 149 13.10 2.47 4.32
N ILE A 150 12.30 2.64 3.27
CA ILE A 150 11.45 3.83 3.07
C ILE A 150 10.36 3.92 4.15
N ALA A 151 9.74 2.79 4.51
CA ALA A 151 8.76 2.73 5.59
C ALA A 151 9.35 3.16 6.94
N GLU A 152 10.58 2.73 7.24
CA GLU A 152 11.26 3.04 8.50
C GLU A 152 11.85 4.47 8.55
N SER A 153 12.21 5.06 7.41
CA SER A 153 12.96 6.32 7.36
C SER A 153 12.14 7.57 7.69
N ALA A 154 10.89 7.63 7.21
CA ALA A 154 10.03 8.81 7.40
C ALA A 154 8.54 8.48 7.37
N ILE A 155 8.10 7.60 6.46
CA ILE A 155 6.67 7.49 6.11
C ILE A 155 5.81 7.00 7.29
N ASN A 156 6.25 5.95 8.00
CA ASN A 156 5.49 5.49 9.18
C ASN A 156 5.57 6.45 10.36
N VAL A 157 6.66 7.22 10.48
CA VAL A 157 6.82 8.22 11.55
C VAL A 157 5.90 9.41 11.31
N ASP A 158 5.85 9.89 10.07
CA ASP A 158 4.99 10.99 9.65
C ASP A 158 3.51 10.58 9.81
N ALA A 159 3.12 9.40 9.31
CA ALA A 159 1.76 8.86 9.45
C ALA A 159 1.34 8.71 10.93
N ALA A 160 2.24 8.23 11.80
CA ALA A 160 1.95 8.12 13.24
C ALA A 160 1.75 9.49 13.93
N SER A 161 2.40 10.55 13.42
CA SER A 161 2.32 11.89 14.00
C SER A 161 1.06 12.68 13.60
N GLU A 162 0.38 12.27 12.52
CA GLU A 162 -0.84 12.92 12.02
C GLU A 162 -2.04 12.80 12.98
N GLU A 163 -2.14 11.71 13.75
CA GLU A 163 -3.19 11.55 14.76
C GLU A 163 -3.01 12.49 15.97
N GLU A 164 -1.77 12.81 16.35
CA GLU A 164 -1.49 13.68 17.50
C GLU A 164 -1.89 15.14 17.24
N GLY A 165 -1.79 15.59 15.98
CA GLY A 165 -2.17 16.94 15.55
C GLY A 165 -3.68 17.21 15.65
N LYS A 166 -4.52 16.19 15.46
CA LYS A 166 -5.99 16.32 15.55
C LYS A 166 -6.48 16.38 17.01
N ASN A 167 -5.76 15.78 17.96
CA ASN A 167 -6.12 15.79 19.39
C ASN A 167 -5.61 17.03 20.16
N GLY A 168 -4.61 17.75 19.64
CA GLY A 168 -4.03 18.95 20.28
C GLY A 168 -4.87 20.23 20.20
N ARG A 169 -5.83 20.33 19.27
CA ARG A 169 -6.63 21.55 19.05
C ARG A 169 -7.86 21.70 19.97
N SER A 170 -8.23 20.70 20.76
CA SER A 170 -9.46 20.71 21.57
C SER A 170 -9.30 21.21 23.02
N ARG A 171 -8.09 21.50 23.51
CA ARG A 171 -7.85 21.85 24.94
C ARG A 171 -7.58 23.33 25.26
N SER A 172 -7.82 24.25 24.33
CA SER A 172 -7.60 25.69 24.54
C SER A 172 -8.89 26.52 24.56
N SER A 173 -9.85 26.21 25.44
CA SER A 173 -10.97 27.14 25.72
C SER A 173 -11.67 26.87 27.07
N SER A 174 -10.93 26.92 28.18
CA SER A 174 -11.55 27.19 29.50
C SER A 174 -10.49 27.60 30.52
N ARG A 175 -10.13 28.88 30.54
CA ARG A 175 -9.63 29.51 31.77
C ARG A 175 -10.74 30.41 32.29
N GLY A 176 -11.32 29.94 33.39
CA GLY A 176 -12.51 30.48 34.04
C GLY A 176 -12.37 31.93 34.47
N SER A 177 -13.49 32.63 34.30
CA SER A 177 -13.78 33.94 34.86
C SER A 177 -13.93 33.83 36.39
N GLY A 178 -13.02 34.47 37.13
CA GLY A 178 -13.02 34.57 38.59
C GLY A 178 -13.40 35.98 39.04
N ASN A 179 -14.61 36.08 39.58
CA ASN A 179 -15.32 37.25 40.08
C ASN A 179 -14.67 37.92 41.32
N ASN A 180 -14.66 39.26 41.39
CA ASN A 180 -15.08 40.05 42.56
C ASN A 180 -14.83 41.56 42.38
N ASN A 181 -15.89 42.36 42.33
CA ASN A 181 -15.87 43.62 43.08
C ASN A 181 -17.27 44.08 43.50
N SER A 182 -17.31 44.74 44.65
CA SER A 182 -18.48 44.98 45.49
C SER A 182 -18.88 46.47 45.53
N ARG A 183 -20.16 46.71 45.86
CA ARG A 183 -20.81 47.99 46.28
C ARG A 183 -21.02 49.02 45.15
N SER A 184 -22.19 49.65 45.00
CA SER A 184 -22.94 50.43 46.00
C SER A 184 -24.40 50.72 45.56
N LYS A 185 -25.18 51.24 46.51
CA LYS A 185 -26.65 51.42 46.55
C LYS A 185 -27.12 52.75 45.93
N THR A 186 -28.32 52.77 45.31
CA THR A 186 -29.41 53.78 45.48
C THR A 186 -30.68 53.34 44.70
N ARG A 187 -31.86 53.07 45.33
CA ARG A 187 -33.08 53.94 45.46
C ARG A 187 -33.54 54.56 44.11
N THR A 188 -34.81 54.54 43.62
CA THR A 188 -36.14 54.41 44.23
C THR A 188 -37.26 54.42 43.13
N THR A 189 -38.41 53.73 43.36
CA THR A 189 -39.80 53.90 42.81
C THR A 189 -40.11 53.65 41.32
N ARG A 190 -41.31 53.23 40.84
CA ARG A 190 -42.66 52.89 41.39
C ARG A 190 -43.43 52.05 40.32
N ARG A 191 -44.33 51.16 40.80
CA ARG A 191 -45.64 50.61 40.27
C ARG A 191 -46.07 51.01 38.83
N THR A 192 -46.67 50.15 38.00
CA THR A 192 -47.95 49.40 38.16
C THR A 192 -48.10 48.26 37.12
N ARG A 193 -48.43 47.02 37.55
CA ARG A 193 -49.70 46.26 37.31
C ARG A 193 -50.23 46.14 35.87
N GLY A 194 -50.31 44.89 35.40
CA GLY A 194 -51.23 44.43 34.33
C GLY A 194 -51.24 42.89 34.24
N ARG A 195 -52.35 42.27 34.66
CA ARG A 195 -52.67 40.82 34.71
C ARG A 195 -53.51 40.51 33.46
N SER A 196 -53.36 39.45 32.67
CA SER A 196 -53.94 38.12 32.89
C SER A 196 -54.00 37.32 31.56
N LYS A 197 -53.82 35.99 31.66
CA LYS A 197 -54.56 34.85 31.03
C LYS A 197 -54.70 34.76 29.49
N ALA A 198 -54.20 33.68 28.88
CA ALA A 198 -54.92 32.46 28.42
C ALA A 198 -55.78 32.70 27.15
N THR A 199 -55.78 31.90 26.09
CA THR A 199 -56.24 30.49 26.02
C THR A 199 -56.04 29.97 24.58
N ARG A 200 -55.88 28.64 24.47
CA ARG A 200 -56.19 27.75 23.33
C ARG A 200 -55.41 27.91 22.02
#